data_AF-I7ARV8-F1
#
_entry.id   AF-I7ARV8-F1
#
_cell.length_a   1.000
_cell.length_b   1.000
_cell.length_c   1.000
_cell.angle_alpha   90.00
_cell.angle_beta   90.00
_cell.angle_gamma   90.00
#
_symmetry.space_group_name_H-M   'P 1'
#
loop_
_entity.id
_entity.type
_entity.pdbx_description
1 polymer ?
#
loop_
_entity_poly.entity_id
_entity_poly.type
_entity_poly.pdbx_seq_one_letter_code
_entity_poly.pdbx_strand_id
1 'polypeptide(L)'
;METSMEESLSYDENLLDKKAFRSFLRLSRILRQFPKRSGIECVLCQEKTKIHNLHDMFKAYACAVSCLVHHTESVGSVDILVFFEVEDFVMRKIGRREMCIVKDVLDYKKDTKEMYEEALRDQLVAVFKTYFIEDAIKINCEQDIESITYKYYKLADDSLRKEFTTRSLELVLVILFKRNEIIRFFKVFSSNKKSHAAFKLALLLTMKSESHISTEGLLKEFEGFSFEKDSLFPYSGDIGSLCRISKMLEDSEMDTGKWFEMQKERVYWEECVQMWAVNRESDAVAMDNSMVELCIKNKRYEDGWLIYKSDIEGTNVSVSKACILCFKGLKNNPEGNTWKARIGEVVEYSISTGDISSLHILIDEVMIKLHEVPPIHRVSILRRFSKMIRCLHKNEDLVVSFFKGLQELCAKCEDLETRDLCVRYSEKAYEEWIRAKKKKFLFFKKQSQQDVQIYRALLEIYGTVKDCGRFYSVYQDLIKSNVEPSRELCMKLESLHIQDCEECILKRNRVVVSKNGRNAFNFLNKP
;
A
#
# COMPACT_ATOMS: atom_id res chain seq x y z
N MET A 1 -24.51 -50.14 -10.29
CA MET A 1 -25.11 -49.24 -9.28
C MET A 1 -24.51 -49.63 -7.95
N GLU A 2 -24.17 -48.63 -7.13
CA GLU A 2 -23.36 -48.71 -5.89
C GLU A 2 -21.84 -48.61 -6.09
N THR A 3 -21.42 -47.43 -6.58
CA THR A 3 -20.17 -46.79 -6.15
C THR A 3 -20.47 -46.00 -4.89
N SER A 4 -20.00 -46.45 -3.73
CA SER A 4 -20.05 -45.67 -2.49
C SER A 4 -18.73 -45.75 -1.74
N MET A 5 -18.32 -44.59 -1.23
CA MET A 5 -17.24 -44.35 -0.27
C MET A 5 -15.83 -44.36 -0.84
N GLU A 6 -15.52 -43.35 -1.66
CA GLU A 6 -14.27 -42.62 -1.46
C GLU A 6 -14.36 -41.97 -0.08
N GLU A 7 -13.74 -42.61 0.91
CA GLU A 7 -13.52 -42.01 2.22
C GLU A 7 -12.54 -40.84 2.08
N SER A 8 -13.12 -39.67 2.30
CA SER A 8 -12.51 -38.39 2.58
C SER A 8 -11.58 -38.42 3.80
N LEU A 9 -10.52 -37.61 3.72
CA LEU A 9 -9.68 -37.06 4.81
C LEU A 9 -8.62 -37.99 5.42
N SER A 10 -7.41 -37.97 4.86
CA SER A 10 -6.17 -38.23 5.61
C SER A 10 -5.16 -37.09 5.43
N TYR A 11 -5.43 -35.94 6.04
CA TYR A 11 -4.44 -34.89 6.27
C TYR A 11 -3.98 -34.95 7.72
N ASP A 12 -3.24 -36.00 8.10
CA ASP A 12 -2.62 -36.01 9.43
C ASP A 12 -1.43 -36.97 9.57
N GLU A 13 -0.34 -36.72 8.83
CA GLU A 13 0.96 -37.31 9.17
C GLU A 13 2.11 -36.30 8.97
N ASN A 14 2.60 -35.74 10.09
CA ASN A 14 3.75 -34.81 10.29
C ASN A 14 3.48 -33.30 10.36
N LEU A 15 2.43 -32.86 11.05
CA LEU A 15 2.33 -31.47 11.54
C LEU A 15 3.26 -31.16 12.74
N LEU A 16 3.82 -32.19 13.39
CA LEU A 16 4.78 -32.12 14.48
C LEU A 16 6.22 -31.97 13.97
N ASP A 17 6.90 -30.91 14.39
CA ASP A 17 8.31 -30.69 14.09
C ASP A 17 9.19 -31.60 14.98
N LYS A 18 10.00 -32.47 14.36
CA LYS A 18 10.95 -33.36 15.05
C LYS A 18 11.95 -32.61 15.92
N LYS A 19 12.31 -31.37 15.57
CA LYS A 19 13.15 -30.51 16.39
C LYS A 19 12.38 -30.07 17.64
N ALA A 20 11.17 -29.53 17.47
CA ALA A 20 10.33 -29.11 18.59
C ALA A 20 10.02 -30.25 19.57
N PHE A 21 9.74 -31.46 19.06
CA PHE A 21 9.56 -32.65 19.90
C PHE A 21 10.80 -32.98 20.72
N ARG A 22 12.00 -32.96 20.11
CA ARG A 22 13.26 -33.19 20.83
C ARG A 22 13.52 -32.11 21.89
N SER A 23 13.24 -30.84 21.57
CA SER A 23 13.36 -29.73 22.51
C SER A 23 12.36 -29.87 23.67
N PHE A 24 11.14 -30.34 23.41
CA PHE A 24 10.16 -30.65 24.46
C PHE A 24 10.63 -31.79 25.38
N LEU A 25 11.19 -32.87 24.84
CA LEU A 25 11.72 -33.96 25.68
C LEU A 25 12.87 -33.48 26.58
N ARG A 26 13.72 -32.57 26.09
CA ARG A 26 14.76 -31.92 26.89
C ARG A 26 14.15 -31.03 27.98
N LEU A 27 13.17 -30.20 27.62
CA LEU A 27 12.43 -29.35 28.55
C LEU A 27 11.78 -30.19 29.68
N SER A 28 11.08 -31.26 29.33
CA SER A 28 10.43 -32.16 30.30
C SER A 28 11.44 -32.78 31.27
N ARG A 29 12.61 -33.21 30.77
CA ARG A 29 13.68 -33.74 31.62
C ARG A 29 14.22 -32.68 32.57
N ILE A 30 14.48 -31.46 32.08
CA ILE A 30 14.93 -30.33 32.89
C ILE A 30 13.92 -30.05 34.00
N LEU A 31 12.63 -29.92 33.65
CA LEU A 31 11.59 -29.63 34.63
C LEU A 31 11.50 -30.72 35.69
N ARG A 32 11.64 -32.00 35.34
CA ARG A 32 11.62 -33.11 36.33
C ARG A 32 12.83 -33.09 37.28
N GLN A 33 13.94 -32.49 36.89
CA GLN A 33 15.14 -32.39 37.73
C GLN A 33 15.06 -31.25 38.76
N PHE A 34 14.20 -30.24 38.52
CA PHE A 34 14.05 -29.15 39.47
C PHE A 34 13.34 -29.58 40.76
N PRO A 35 13.74 -29.03 41.94
CA PRO A 35 13.09 -29.29 43.21
C PRO A 35 11.57 -29.07 43.16
N LYS A 36 10.83 -29.96 43.85
CA LYS A 36 9.37 -30.07 43.79
C LYS A 36 8.74 -29.81 45.15
N ARG A 37 7.68 -29.00 45.15
CA ARG A 37 6.87 -28.77 46.34
C ARG A 37 6.11 -30.04 46.71
N SER A 38 6.18 -30.44 47.97
CA SER A 38 5.43 -31.57 48.50
C SER A 38 3.92 -31.34 48.45
N GLY A 39 3.15 -32.40 48.19
CA GLY A 39 1.68 -32.37 48.27
C GLY A 39 0.97 -31.78 47.05
N ILE A 40 1.69 -31.49 45.96
CA ILE A 40 1.09 -31.01 44.71
C ILE A 40 1.07 -32.16 43.69
N GLU A 41 -0.13 -32.53 43.23
CA GLU A 41 -0.29 -33.47 42.14
C GLU A 41 0.08 -32.81 40.81
N CYS A 42 1.00 -33.43 40.06
CA CYS A 42 1.52 -32.85 38.83
C CYS A 42 1.51 -33.88 37.71
N VAL A 43 0.60 -33.67 36.77
CA VAL A 43 0.40 -34.52 35.58
C VAL A 43 1.71 -34.73 34.80
N LEU A 44 2.53 -33.70 34.62
CA LEU A 44 3.82 -33.82 33.92
C LEU A 44 4.82 -34.76 34.62
N CYS A 45 4.81 -34.79 35.95
CA CYS A 45 5.74 -35.60 36.74
C CYS A 45 5.25 -37.04 36.92
N GLN A 46 3.94 -37.23 37.00
CA GLN A 46 3.31 -38.53 37.26
C GLN A 46 3.09 -39.34 35.98
N GLU A 47 2.68 -38.70 34.88
CA GLU A 47 2.39 -39.38 33.62
C GLU A 47 3.58 -39.40 32.66
N LYS A 48 3.68 -40.46 31.85
CA LYS A 48 4.52 -40.43 30.65
C LYS A 48 3.73 -39.75 29.53
N THR A 49 3.89 -38.44 29.39
CA THR A 49 3.25 -37.68 28.30
C THR A 49 3.75 -38.21 26.96
N LYS A 50 2.87 -38.89 26.22
CA LYS A 50 3.13 -39.28 24.83
C LYS A 50 2.65 -38.16 23.92
N ILE A 51 3.47 -37.79 22.93
CA ILE A 51 3.15 -36.74 21.97
C ILE A 51 3.07 -37.39 20.58
N HIS A 52 1.86 -37.59 20.09
CA HIS A 52 1.59 -38.20 18.79
C HIS A 52 1.09 -37.17 17.78
N ASN A 53 0.44 -36.09 18.24
CA ASN A 53 -0.08 -35.03 17.39
C ASN A 53 0.12 -33.63 18.01
N LEU A 54 -0.39 -32.59 17.34
CA LEU A 54 -0.32 -31.20 17.84
C LEU A 54 -1.11 -30.98 19.13
N HIS A 55 -2.28 -31.60 19.30
CA HIS A 55 -3.08 -31.50 20.53
C HIS A 55 -2.35 -32.08 21.74
N ASP A 56 -1.59 -33.15 21.55
CA ASP A 56 -0.74 -33.70 22.61
C ASP A 56 0.39 -32.72 22.97
N MET A 57 0.99 -32.05 21.99
CA MET A 57 2.03 -31.03 22.23
C MET A 57 1.46 -29.82 22.99
N PHE A 58 0.34 -29.29 22.51
CA PHE A 58 -0.77 -28.72 23.29
C PHE A 58 -0.75 -28.90 24.81
N LYS A 59 -1.31 -30.04 25.17
CA LYS A 59 -1.47 -30.54 26.53
C LYS A 59 -0.12 -30.64 27.24
N ALA A 60 0.90 -31.17 26.59
CA ALA A 60 2.23 -31.36 27.17
C ALA A 60 2.87 -30.02 27.55
N TYR A 61 2.74 -29.00 26.70
CA TYR A 61 3.18 -27.64 26.98
C TYR A 61 2.40 -27.02 28.14
N ALA A 62 1.07 -27.15 28.17
CA ALA A 62 0.24 -26.70 29.29
C ALA A 62 0.66 -27.34 30.63
N CYS A 63 0.88 -28.66 30.65
CA CYS A 63 1.38 -29.38 31.82
C CYS A 63 2.81 -28.95 32.20
N ALA A 64 3.66 -28.63 31.22
CA ALA A 64 5.01 -28.11 31.45
C ALA A 64 4.99 -26.74 32.13
N VAL A 65 4.19 -25.81 31.62
CA VAL A 65 3.96 -24.50 32.24
C VAL A 65 3.38 -24.66 33.64
N SER A 66 2.36 -25.51 33.81
CA SER A 66 1.75 -25.77 35.12
C SER A 66 2.77 -26.33 36.13
N CYS A 67 3.58 -27.30 35.72
CA CYS A 67 4.64 -27.86 36.55
C CYS A 67 5.65 -26.80 36.98
N LEU A 68 6.06 -25.93 36.06
CA LEU A 68 7.00 -24.86 36.36
C LEU A 68 6.39 -23.82 37.33
N VAL A 69 5.14 -23.43 37.13
CA VAL A 69 4.51 -22.34 37.88
C VAL A 69 4.03 -22.79 39.27
N HIS A 70 3.41 -23.97 39.38
CA HIS A 70 2.70 -24.38 40.60
C HIS A 70 3.47 -25.41 41.42
N HIS A 71 4.19 -26.33 40.76
CA HIS A 71 4.84 -27.48 41.42
C HIS A 71 6.33 -27.27 41.69
N THR A 72 7.02 -26.49 40.86
CA THR A 72 8.47 -26.27 40.98
C THR A 72 8.75 -25.29 42.11
N GLU A 73 9.61 -25.68 43.05
CA GLU A 73 9.97 -24.86 44.21
C GLU A 73 11.01 -23.81 43.85
N SER A 74 12.08 -24.24 43.18
CA SER A 74 13.19 -23.40 42.71
C SER A 74 13.70 -23.91 41.38
N VAL A 75 14.36 -23.05 40.61
CA VAL A 75 14.96 -23.40 39.32
C VAL A 75 16.48 -23.27 39.39
N GLY A 76 17.17 -24.15 38.68
CA GLY A 76 18.63 -24.10 38.52
C GLY A 76 19.03 -23.56 37.14
N SER A 77 20.34 -23.31 36.96
CA SER A 77 20.90 -22.83 35.69
C SER A 77 20.76 -23.87 34.58
N VAL A 78 20.07 -23.48 33.51
CA VAL A 78 19.85 -24.31 32.32
C VAL A 78 19.87 -23.45 31.05
N ASP A 79 20.03 -24.10 29.91
CA ASP A 79 19.97 -23.45 28.60
C ASP A 79 18.53 -22.97 28.30
N ILE A 80 18.33 -21.64 28.36
CA ILE A 80 17.04 -20.98 28.06
C ILE A 80 16.58 -21.25 26.63
N LEU A 81 17.50 -21.54 25.70
CA LEU A 81 17.14 -21.83 24.31
C LEU A 81 16.16 -23.00 24.20
N VAL A 82 16.25 -23.99 25.11
CA VAL A 82 15.33 -25.13 25.13
C VAL A 82 13.89 -24.68 25.42
N PHE A 83 13.70 -23.72 26.33
CA PHE A 83 12.40 -23.14 26.65
C PHE A 83 11.88 -22.31 25.48
N PHE A 84 12.77 -21.48 24.92
CA PHE A 84 12.48 -20.64 23.77
C PHE A 84 12.00 -21.43 22.55
N GLU A 85 12.70 -22.51 22.17
CA GLU A 85 12.37 -23.29 20.97
C GLU A 85 11.00 -23.96 21.06
N VAL A 86 10.66 -24.50 22.23
CA VAL A 86 9.35 -25.11 22.48
C VAL A 86 8.26 -24.05 22.41
N GLU A 87 8.45 -22.92 23.08
CA GLU A 87 7.48 -21.83 23.08
C GLU A 87 7.34 -21.18 21.70
N ASP A 88 8.43 -20.97 20.98
CA ASP A 88 8.41 -20.44 19.61
C ASP A 88 7.61 -21.35 18.67
N PHE A 89 7.77 -22.67 18.80
CA PHE A 89 6.98 -23.64 18.04
C PHE A 89 5.49 -23.52 18.36
N VAL A 90 5.12 -23.51 19.64
CA VAL A 90 3.72 -23.39 20.09
C VAL A 90 3.13 -22.07 19.60
N MET A 91 3.83 -20.96 19.78
CA MET A 91 3.42 -19.63 19.30
C MET A 91 3.21 -19.58 17.79
N ARG A 92 4.07 -20.23 16.99
CA ARG A 92 3.89 -20.29 15.52
C ARG A 92 2.63 -21.04 15.11
N LYS A 93 2.16 -21.99 15.92
CA LYS A 93 0.94 -22.77 15.64
C LYS A 93 -0.35 -22.06 16.06
N ILE A 94 -0.26 -21.09 16.98
CA ILE A 94 -1.42 -20.26 17.36
C ILE A 94 -1.39 -18.83 16.84
N GLY A 95 -0.29 -18.43 16.20
CA GLY A 95 -0.18 -17.13 15.56
C GLY A 95 -1.27 -16.99 14.49
N ARG A 96 -1.90 -15.81 14.44
CA ARG A 96 -2.77 -15.48 13.32
C ARG A 96 -1.93 -15.24 12.07
N ARG A 97 -2.50 -15.50 10.90
CA ARG A 97 -1.86 -15.14 9.65
C ARG A 97 -1.83 -13.63 9.53
N GLU A 98 -0.64 -13.07 9.43
CA GLU A 98 -0.42 -11.66 9.14
C GLU A 98 -0.22 -11.50 7.63
N MET A 99 -1.07 -10.70 7.01
CA MET A 99 -0.98 -10.31 5.61
C MET A 99 -0.29 -8.94 5.53
N CYS A 100 1.04 -8.97 5.45
CA CYS A 100 1.88 -7.77 5.45
C CYS A 100 2.24 -7.29 4.03
N ILE A 101 1.94 -8.08 2.99
CA ILE A 101 2.34 -7.82 1.60
C ILE A 101 1.11 -7.89 0.70
N VAL A 102 0.99 -6.93 -0.22
CA VAL A 102 -0.18 -6.81 -1.12
C VAL A 102 -0.42 -8.06 -1.95
N LYS A 103 0.66 -8.66 -2.48
CA LYS A 103 0.58 -9.89 -3.26
C LYS A 103 -0.09 -11.02 -2.48
N ASP A 104 0.28 -11.20 -1.21
CA ASP A 104 -0.26 -12.28 -0.37
C ASP A 104 -1.76 -12.10 -0.15
N VAL A 105 -2.25 -10.86 -0.07
CA VAL A 105 -3.70 -10.54 0.04
C VAL A 105 -4.45 -10.85 -1.25
N LEU A 106 -3.86 -10.55 -2.40
CA LEU A 106 -4.50 -10.79 -3.71
C LEU A 106 -4.54 -12.27 -4.07
N ASP A 107 -3.46 -13.00 -3.75
CA ASP A 107 -3.36 -14.45 -3.97
C ASP A 107 -4.19 -15.24 -2.94
N TYR A 108 -4.59 -14.61 -1.84
CA TYR A 108 -5.38 -15.25 -0.80
C TYR A 108 -6.77 -15.63 -1.29
N LYS A 109 -7.10 -16.90 -1.11
CA LYS A 109 -8.44 -17.43 -1.25
C LYS A 109 -8.79 -18.12 0.06
N LYS A 110 -9.85 -17.65 0.71
CA LYS A 110 -10.41 -18.32 1.89
C LYS A 110 -11.02 -19.64 1.43
N ASP A 111 -10.21 -20.68 1.47
CA ASP A 111 -10.61 -22.04 1.13
C ASP A 111 -10.87 -22.86 2.41
N THR A 112 -11.27 -24.12 2.22
CA THR A 112 -11.54 -25.04 3.33
C THR A 112 -10.31 -25.27 4.22
N LYS A 113 -9.09 -25.13 3.68
CA LYS A 113 -7.86 -25.32 4.43
C LYS A 113 -7.62 -24.17 5.40
N GLU A 114 -7.82 -22.92 4.98
CA GLU A 114 -7.68 -21.76 5.87
C GLU A 114 -8.70 -21.80 7.02
N MET A 115 -9.96 -22.14 6.72
CA MET A 115 -10.98 -22.32 7.76
C MET A 115 -10.60 -23.43 8.75
N TYR A 116 -10.00 -24.52 8.26
CA TYR A 116 -9.50 -25.60 9.11
C TYR A 116 -8.32 -25.14 10.00
N GLU A 117 -7.37 -24.38 9.46
CA GLU A 117 -6.22 -23.86 10.23
C GLU A 117 -6.68 -22.90 11.35
N GLU A 118 -7.68 -22.04 11.08
CA GLU A 118 -8.29 -21.18 12.10
C GLU A 118 -8.99 -21.99 13.19
N ALA A 119 -9.80 -22.98 12.81
CA ALA A 119 -10.48 -23.85 13.77
C ALA A 119 -9.49 -24.67 14.61
N LEU A 120 -8.43 -25.19 13.99
CA LEU A 120 -7.37 -25.93 14.66
C LEU A 120 -6.65 -25.06 15.69
N ARG A 121 -6.31 -23.81 15.36
CA ARG A 121 -5.72 -22.86 16.32
C ARG A 121 -6.59 -22.74 17.56
N ASP A 122 -7.89 -22.50 17.38
CA ASP A 122 -8.81 -22.26 18.48
C ASP A 122 -8.97 -23.53 19.35
N GLN A 123 -8.96 -24.72 18.73
CA GLN A 123 -8.91 -26.00 19.43
C GLN A 123 -7.61 -26.19 20.24
N LEU A 124 -6.45 -25.86 19.68
CA LEU A 124 -5.16 -25.96 20.38
C LEU A 124 -5.10 -25.04 21.60
N VAL A 125 -5.63 -23.82 21.48
CA VAL A 125 -5.78 -22.89 22.60
C VAL A 125 -6.72 -23.44 23.67
N ALA A 126 -7.87 -24.01 23.27
CA ALA A 126 -8.81 -24.63 24.20
C ALA A 126 -8.20 -25.83 24.94
N VAL A 127 -7.41 -26.65 24.25
CA VAL A 127 -6.64 -27.73 24.88
C VAL A 127 -5.69 -27.16 25.92
N PHE A 128 -4.90 -26.13 25.59
CA PHE A 128 -4.00 -25.51 26.57
C PHE A 128 -4.76 -25.05 27.83
N LYS A 129 -5.85 -24.29 27.66
CA LYS A 129 -6.66 -23.74 28.76
C LYS A 129 -7.31 -24.83 29.63
N THR A 130 -7.59 -26.00 29.06
CA THR A 130 -8.14 -27.15 29.80
C THR A 130 -7.12 -27.75 30.78
N TYR A 131 -5.85 -27.78 30.41
CA TYR A 131 -4.78 -28.41 31.20
C TYR A 131 -3.92 -27.41 32.00
N PHE A 132 -4.13 -26.12 31.79
CA PHE A 132 -3.50 -25.05 32.55
C PHE A 132 -4.58 -24.24 33.28
N ILE A 133 -4.85 -24.63 34.53
CA ILE A 133 -5.80 -23.93 35.40
C ILE A 133 -5.08 -22.73 36.01
N GLU A 134 -5.49 -21.52 35.63
CA GLU A 134 -5.02 -20.29 36.29
C GLU A 134 -5.89 -19.96 37.50
N ASP A 135 -5.27 -19.82 38.68
CA ASP A 135 -5.98 -19.46 39.92
C ASP A 135 -6.43 -17.97 39.96
N ALA A 136 -5.92 -17.12 39.06
CA ALA A 136 -6.21 -15.67 39.06
C ALA A 136 -6.16 -15.05 37.66
N ILE A 137 -7.06 -14.09 37.39
CA ILE A 137 -7.08 -13.28 36.16
C ILE A 137 -5.78 -12.46 36.08
N LYS A 138 -4.94 -12.71 35.07
CA LYS A 138 -3.70 -11.97 34.86
C LYS A 138 -3.94 -10.72 34.02
N ILE A 139 -4.00 -9.57 34.69
CA ILE A 139 -4.13 -8.23 34.07
C ILE A 139 -2.97 -7.91 33.07
N ASN A 140 -1.86 -8.65 33.13
CA ASN A 140 -0.67 -8.43 32.27
C ASN A 140 -0.29 -9.65 31.41
N CYS A 141 -1.23 -10.56 31.11
CA CYS A 141 -1.02 -11.64 30.12
C CYS A 141 -1.87 -11.31 28.90
N GLU A 142 -1.23 -10.87 27.81
CA GLU A 142 -1.92 -10.36 26.62
C GLU A 142 -2.20 -11.45 25.58
N GLN A 143 -1.73 -12.68 25.84
CA GLN A 143 -1.89 -13.85 24.98
C GLN A 143 -2.74 -14.94 25.63
N ASP A 144 -3.39 -15.75 24.79
CA ASP A 144 -4.29 -16.84 25.18
C ASP A 144 -3.63 -18.05 25.87
N ILE A 145 -2.30 -18.17 25.74
CA ILE A 145 -1.49 -19.20 26.39
C ILE A 145 -0.39 -18.53 27.21
N GLU A 146 0.05 -19.12 28.31
CA GLU A 146 1.09 -18.54 29.17
C GLU A 146 2.53 -18.85 28.67
N SER A 147 3.49 -17.97 28.97
CA SER A 147 4.88 -18.06 28.51
C SER A 147 5.75 -18.88 29.45
N ILE A 148 6.24 -20.04 29.02
CA ILE A 148 7.15 -20.84 29.84
C ILE A 148 8.52 -20.17 30.01
N THR A 149 9.01 -19.50 28.97
CA THR A 149 10.32 -18.83 28.95
C THR A 149 10.34 -17.70 29.97
N TYR A 150 9.30 -16.87 29.99
CA TYR A 150 9.18 -15.79 30.97
C TYR A 150 8.97 -16.32 32.39
N LYS A 151 8.18 -17.39 32.58
CA LYS A 151 7.98 -17.99 33.91
C LYS A 151 9.26 -18.56 34.49
N TYR A 152 10.09 -19.19 33.67
CA TYR A 152 11.41 -19.67 34.10
C TYR A 152 12.27 -18.49 34.56
N TYR A 153 12.38 -17.43 33.75
CA TYR A 153 13.08 -16.20 34.14
C TYR A 153 12.56 -15.60 35.46
N LYS A 154 11.23 -15.58 35.63
CA LYS A 154 10.60 -15.02 36.84
C LYS A 154 10.86 -15.87 38.09
N LEU A 155 10.89 -17.20 37.95
CA LEU A 155 11.12 -18.12 39.07
C LEU A 155 12.60 -18.21 39.46
N ALA A 156 13.53 -17.82 38.57
CA ALA A 156 14.93 -17.66 38.91
C ALA A 156 15.09 -16.60 40.02
N ASP A 157 15.86 -16.95 41.04
CA ASP A 157 16.21 -16.04 42.14
C ASP A 157 17.23 -14.98 41.68
N ASP A 158 17.53 -14.03 42.56
CA ASP A 158 18.44 -12.93 42.24
C ASP A 158 19.89 -13.39 41.99
N SER A 159 20.30 -14.55 42.52
CA SER A 159 21.63 -15.11 42.26
C SER A 159 21.69 -15.64 40.84
N LEU A 160 20.73 -16.47 40.46
CA LEU A 160 20.66 -17.08 39.13
C LEU A 160 20.41 -16.03 38.03
N ARG A 161 19.59 -15.00 38.28
CA ARG A 161 19.38 -13.93 37.31
C ARG A 161 20.66 -13.17 36.98
N LYS A 162 21.60 -13.04 37.92
CA LYS A 162 22.91 -12.40 37.68
C LYS A 162 23.81 -13.25 36.78
N GLU A 163 23.57 -14.55 36.68
CA GLU A 163 24.31 -15.47 35.80
C GLU A 163 23.78 -15.46 34.36
N PHE A 164 22.60 -14.85 34.10
CA PHE A 164 22.07 -14.80 32.75
C PHE A 164 22.95 -13.93 31.85
N THR A 165 23.42 -14.54 30.76
CA THR A 165 24.10 -13.83 29.68
C THR A 165 23.14 -12.86 28.99
N THR A 166 23.68 -11.85 28.32
CA THR A 166 22.87 -10.94 27.49
C THR A 166 22.09 -11.71 26.43
N ARG A 167 22.69 -12.76 25.83
CA ARG A 167 22.03 -13.64 24.87
C ARG A 167 20.81 -14.36 25.45
N SER A 168 20.93 -14.85 26.69
CA SER A 168 19.82 -15.49 27.42
C SER A 168 18.66 -14.51 27.67
N LEU A 169 18.98 -13.26 28.02
CA LEU A 169 17.99 -12.20 28.24
C LEU A 169 17.32 -11.78 26.93
N GLU A 170 18.06 -11.69 25.84
CA GLU A 170 17.50 -11.39 24.51
C GLU A 170 16.49 -12.45 24.06
N LEU A 171 16.71 -13.74 24.36
CA LEU A 171 15.71 -14.78 24.08
C LEU A 171 14.39 -14.53 24.83
N VAL A 172 14.47 -14.13 26.11
CA VAL A 172 13.28 -13.76 26.90
C VAL A 172 12.59 -12.55 26.29
N LEU A 173 13.34 -11.49 25.98
CA LEU A 173 12.82 -10.26 25.39
C LEU A 173 12.19 -10.52 24.00
N VAL A 174 12.79 -11.37 23.18
CA VAL A 174 12.24 -11.78 21.88
C VAL A 174 10.89 -12.47 22.04
N ILE A 175 10.77 -13.42 22.97
CA ILE A 175 9.49 -14.10 23.21
C ILE A 175 8.42 -13.08 23.64
N LEU A 176 8.74 -12.22 24.59
CA LEU A 176 7.82 -11.18 25.07
C LEU A 176 7.44 -10.21 23.95
N PHE A 177 8.40 -9.81 23.11
CA PHE A 177 8.18 -8.98 21.92
C PHE A 177 7.22 -9.65 20.94
N LYS A 178 7.46 -10.91 20.57
CA LYS A 178 6.60 -11.68 19.66
C LYS A 178 5.19 -11.89 20.21
N ARG A 179 5.05 -11.92 21.54
CA ARG A 179 3.78 -12.05 22.26
C ARG A 179 3.10 -10.69 22.50
N ASN A 180 3.71 -9.60 22.07
CA ASN A 180 3.28 -8.24 22.34
C ASN A 180 3.14 -7.92 23.84
N GLU A 181 3.81 -8.63 24.76
CA GLU A 181 3.62 -8.44 26.22
C GLU A 181 4.42 -7.23 26.75
N ILE A 182 3.95 -6.01 26.45
CA ILE A 182 4.65 -4.74 26.69
C ILE A 182 5.11 -4.60 28.15
N ILE A 183 4.20 -4.83 29.11
CA ILE A 183 4.48 -4.61 30.54
C ILE A 183 5.56 -5.59 31.04
N ARG A 184 5.49 -6.86 30.63
CA ARG A 184 6.48 -7.87 31.05
C ARG A 184 7.80 -7.65 30.34
N PHE A 185 7.77 -7.25 29.07
CA PHE A 185 8.96 -6.89 28.30
C PHE A 185 9.75 -5.79 29.02
N PHE A 186 9.11 -4.66 29.33
CA PHE A 186 9.80 -3.53 29.96
C PHE A 186 10.28 -3.85 31.39
N LYS A 187 9.59 -4.74 32.13
CA LYS A 187 10.10 -5.25 33.42
C LYS A 187 11.42 -6.02 33.28
N VAL A 188 11.55 -6.87 32.26
CA VAL A 188 12.80 -7.60 32.00
C VAL A 188 13.86 -6.65 31.46
N PHE A 189 13.48 -5.76 30.55
CA PHE A 189 14.38 -4.79 29.92
C PHE A 189 15.03 -3.86 30.96
N SER A 190 14.24 -3.24 31.86
CA SER A 190 14.76 -2.26 32.82
C SER A 190 15.75 -2.87 33.82
N SER A 191 15.53 -4.11 34.28
CA SER A 191 16.28 -4.72 35.39
C SER A 191 17.64 -5.32 35.03
N ASN A 192 18.03 -5.34 33.74
CA ASN A 192 19.20 -6.09 33.30
C ASN A 192 20.14 -5.28 32.40
N LYS A 193 21.29 -5.89 32.11
CA LYS A 193 22.23 -5.47 31.06
C LYS A 193 21.53 -5.44 29.70
N LYS A 194 21.93 -4.52 28.83
CA LYS A 194 21.24 -4.23 27.57
C LYS A 194 22.20 -4.28 26.40
N SER A 195 21.85 -5.06 25.40
CA SER A 195 22.44 -4.98 24.06
C SER A 195 21.73 -3.92 23.23
N HIS A 196 22.36 -3.52 22.13
CA HIS A 196 21.73 -2.63 21.15
C HIS A 196 20.50 -3.29 20.50
N ALA A 197 20.53 -4.60 20.27
CA ALA A 197 19.39 -5.35 19.74
C ALA A 197 18.19 -5.33 20.70
N ALA A 198 18.41 -5.51 22.01
CA ALA A 198 17.37 -5.41 23.02
C ALA A 198 16.75 -4.00 23.07
N PHE A 199 17.58 -2.96 22.96
CA PHE A 199 17.13 -1.58 22.87
C PHE A 199 16.28 -1.32 21.63
N LYS A 200 16.70 -1.83 20.46
CA LYS A 200 15.92 -1.75 19.23
C LYS A 200 14.57 -2.47 19.33
N LEU A 201 14.52 -3.65 19.96
CA LEU A 201 13.24 -4.32 20.26
C LEU A 201 12.34 -3.47 21.15
N ALA A 202 12.93 -2.79 22.15
CA ALA A 202 12.19 -1.90 23.04
C ALA A 202 11.62 -0.70 22.26
N LEU A 203 12.40 -0.08 21.37
CA LEU A 203 11.92 0.97 20.47
C LEU A 203 10.75 0.47 19.59
N LEU A 204 10.86 -0.72 19.00
CA LEU A 204 9.76 -1.26 18.18
C LEU A 204 8.46 -1.44 18.98
N LEU A 205 8.54 -1.78 20.27
CA LEU A 205 7.35 -1.85 21.13
C LEU A 205 6.77 -0.48 21.48
N THR A 206 7.58 0.60 21.51
CA THR A 206 7.03 1.94 21.75
C THR A 206 6.16 2.45 20.60
N MET A 207 6.22 1.81 19.42
CA MET A 207 5.31 2.11 18.31
C MET A 207 3.87 1.61 18.54
N LYS A 208 3.66 0.67 19.46
CA LYS A 208 2.33 0.11 19.75
C LYS A 208 1.47 1.13 20.49
N SER A 209 0.19 1.22 20.12
CA SER A 209 -0.78 2.13 20.72
C SER A 209 -0.94 1.96 22.22
N GLU A 210 -0.71 0.75 22.73
CA GLU A 210 -0.83 0.39 24.14
C GLU A 210 0.45 0.67 24.94
N SER A 211 1.53 1.12 24.29
CA SER A 211 2.78 1.44 24.97
C SER A 211 2.63 2.68 25.85
N HIS A 212 2.94 2.51 27.14
CA HIS A 212 3.05 3.61 28.09
C HIS A 212 4.46 4.24 28.08
N ILE A 213 5.40 3.68 27.33
CA ILE A 213 6.78 4.16 27.21
C ILE A 213 6.91 5.03 25.96
N SER A 214 7.42 6.25 26.13
CA SER A 214 7.71 7.18 25.03
C SER A 214 9.01 6.82 24.32
N THR A 215 8.96 6.81 22.99
CA THR A 215 10.14 6.64 22.12
C THR A 215 11.19 7.70 22.40
N GLU A 216 10.80 8.98 22.51
CA GLU A 216 11.72 10.09 22.77
C GLU A 216 12.38 9.96 24.15
N GLY A 217 11.63 9.49 25.15
CA GLY A 217 12.15 9.18 26.47
C GLY A 217 13.23 8.10 26.40
N LEU A 218 12.95 7.01 25.68
CA LEU A 218 13.87 5.89 25.54
C LEU A 218 15.12 6.27 24.73
N LEU A 219 14.99 7.04 23.65
CA LEU A 219 16.14 7.51 22.87
C LEU A 219 17.07 8.40 23.71
N LYS A 220 16.51 9.29 24.55
CA LYS A 220 17.29 10.15 25.44
C LYS A 220 17.96 9.38 26.58
N GLU A 221 17.26 8.41 27.18
CA GLU A 221 17.81 7.57 28.25
C GLU A 221 19.05 6.80 27.76
N PHE A 222 19.06 6.41 26.48
CA PHE A 222 20.11 5.60 25.88
C PHE A 222 21.12 6.41 25.03
N GLU A 223 21.06 7.74 25.07
CA GLU A 223 22.01 8.59 24.38
C GLU A 223 23.42 8.43 25.00
N GLY A 224 24.39 7.99 24.20
CA GLY A 224 25.75 7.70 24.68
C GLY A 224 25.87 6.44 25.56
N PHE A 225 24.82 5.60 25.62
CA PHE A 225 24.83 4.38 26.43
C PHE A 225 25.81 3.35 25.89
N SER A 226 26.63 2.77 26.77
CA SER A 226 27.56 1.70 26.41
C SER A 226 26.85 0.34 26.42
N PHE A 227 26.34 -0.09 25.27
CA PHE A 227 25.70 -1.40 25.12
C PHE A 227 26.67 -2.57 25.31
N GLU A 228 26.15 -3.69 25.81
CA GLU A 228 26.89 -4.94 25.90
C GLU A 228 27.27 -5.47 24.50
N LYS A 229 28.50 -5.98 24.38
CA LYS A 229 29.02 -6.57 23.13
C LYS A 229 28.56 -8.00 22.91
N ASP A 230 28.30 -8.73 23.99
CA ASP A 230 27.72 -10.07 23.92
C ASP A 230 26.26 -9.94 23.50
N SER A 231 25.93 -10.26 22.25
CA SER A 231 24.58 -10.24 21.71
C SER A 231 24.31 -11.48 20.87
N LEU A 232 23.06 -11.93 20.90
CA LEU A 232 22.51 -12.98 20.07
C LEU A 232 22.39 -12.53 18.61
N PHE A 233 22.36 -11.21 18.37
CA PHE A 233 22.19 -10.61 17.06
C PHE A 233 23.51 -9.99 16.55
N PRO A 234 23.86 -10.16 15.26
CA PRO A 234 23.10 -10.85 14.21
C PRO A 234 23.03 -12.37 14.44
N TYR A 235 21.84 -12.94 14.25
CA TYR A 235 21.60 -14.36 14.49
C TYR A 235 21.86 -15.17 13.22
N SER A 236 22.75 -16.15 13.30
CA SER A 236 23.18 -17.01 12.18
C SER A 236 22.71 -18.47 12.29
N GLY A 237 21.83 -18.78 13.24
CA GLY A 237 21.28 -20.13 13.42
C GLY A 237 20.11 -20.45 12.50
N ASP A 238 19.41 -21.55 12.81
CA ASP A 238 18.33 -22.13 11.97
C ASP A 238 16.91 -21.83 12.49
N ILE A 239 16.78 -21.08 13.59
CA ILE A 239 15.49 -20.73 14.16
C ILE A 239 14.87 -19.58 13.37
N GLY A 240 13.91 -19.90 12.51
CA GLY A 240 13.34 -18.96 11.53
C GLY A 240 12.77 -17.67 12.14
N SER A 241 12.20 -17.71 13.35
CA SER A 241 11.72 -16.49 14.03
C SER A 241 12.86 -15.57 14.46
N LEU A 242 13.96 -16.12 14.98
CA LEU A 242 15.16 -15.35 15.29
C LEU A 242 15.81 -14.79 14.03
N CYS A 243 15.82 -15.54 12.91
CA CYS A 243 16.28 -15.01 11.63
C CYS A 243 15.44 -13.83 11.13
N ARG A 244 14.10 -13.90 11.27
CA ARG A 244 13.20 -12.78 10.91
C ARG A 244 13.47 -11.55 11.76
N ILE A 245 13.61 -11.73 13.07
CA ILE A 245 13.92 -10.63 13.99
C ILE A 245 15.31 -10.07 13.69
N SER A 246 16.30 -10.92 13.44
CA SER A 246 17.65 -10.47 13.08
C SER A 246 17.64 -9.55 11.86
N LYS A 247 16.87 -9.89 10.81
CA LYS A 247 16.70 -9.04 9.63
C LYS A 247 15.98 -7.72 9.93
N MET A 248 15.02 -7.74 10.86
CA MET A 248 14.32 -6.52 11.30
C MET A 248 15.23 -5.59 12.10
N LEU A 249 16.14 -6.15 12.89
CA LEU A 249 17.10 -5.41 13.72
C LEU A 249 18.39 -5.03 12.97
N GLU A 250 18.64 -5.63 11.80
CA GLU A 250 19.86 -5.45 11.00
C GLU A 250 20.12 -3.97 10.69
N ASP A 251 21.36 -3.54 10.95
CA ASP A 251 21.86 -2.20 10.64
C ASP A 251 22.96 -2.32 9.58
N SER A 252 22.73 -1.67 8.44
CA SER A 252 23.82 -1.18 7.61
C SER A 252 24.21 0.22 8.11
N GLU A 253 25.17 0.33 9.03
CA GLU A 253 25.86 1.59 9.42
C GLU A 253 24.98 2.84 9.74
N MET A 254 23.68 2.65 10.00
CA MET A 254 22.71 3.74 10.03
C MET A 254 22.48 4.25 11.46
N ASP A 255 22.28 5.56 11.60
CA ASP A 255 21.84 6.19 12.85
C ASP A 255 20.56 5.51 13.39
N THR A 256 20.49 5.24 14.70
CA THR A 256 19.35 4.51 15.30
C THR A 256 18.04 5.27 15.16
N GLY A 257 18.05 6.60 15.17
CA GLY A 257 16.85 7.41 14.91
C GLY A 257 16.35 7.26 13.48
N LYS A 258 17.25 7.31 12.49
CA LYS A 258 16.91 7.04 11.07
C LYS A 258 16.40 5.61 10.86
N TRP A 259 17.06 4.62 11.48
CA TRP A 259 16.58 3.23 11.49
C TRP A 259 15.17 3.12 12.05
N PHE A 260 14.89 3.78 13.16
CA PHE A 260 13.58 3.76 13.80
C PHE A 260 12.49 4.36 12.91
N GLU A 261 12.73 5.52 12.29
CA GLU A 261 11.77 6.13 11.36
C GLU A 261 11.50 5.24 10.13
N MET A 262 12.52 4.56 9.60
CA MET A 262 12.32 3.57 8.53
C MET A 262 11.46 2.39 8.98
N GLN A 263 11.68 1.87 10.20
CA GLN A 263 10.82 0.81 10.74
C GLN A 263 9.40 1.31 10.97
N LYS A 264 9.21 2.57 11.38
CA LYS A 264 7.89 3.18 11.59
C LYS A 264 7.11 3.26 10.27
N GLU A 265 7.74 3.71 9.19
CA GLU A 265 7.15 3.71 7.85
C GLU A 265 6.77 2.29 7.39
N ARG A 266 7.63 1.31 7.70
CA ARG A 266 7.40 -0.10 7.38
C ARG A 266 6.20 -0.66 8.16
N VAL A 267 6.18 -0.52 9.48
CA VAL A 267 5.09 -1.01 10.34
C VAL A 267 3.77 -0.36 9.93
N TYR A 268 3.76 0.96 9.70
CA TYR A 268 2.58 1.66 9.21
C TYR A 268 2.05 1.08 7.89
N TRP A 269 2.94 0.75 6.96
CA TRP A 269 2.55 0.10 5.71
C TRP A 269 1.98 -1.30 5.94
N GLU A 270 2.65 -2.13 6.76
CA GLU A 270 2.19 -3.48 7.10
C GLU A 270 0.80 -3.44 7.76
N GLU A 271 0.54 -2.47 8.65
CA GLU A 271 -0.78 -2.22 9.25
C GLU A 271 -1.84 -1.81 8.22
N CYS A 272 -1.49 -0.95 7.25
CA CYS A 272 -2.38 -0.59 6.15
C CYS A 272 -2.78 -1.82 5.32
N VAL A 273 -1.82 -2.68 4.97
CA VAL A 273 -2.07 -3.91 4.21
C VAL A 273 -2.93 -4.87 5.03
N GLN A 274 -2.65 -5.05 6.31
CA GLN A 274 -3.43 -5.92 7.20
C GLN A 274 -4.87 -5.43 7.33
N MET A 275 -5.08 -4.13 7.54
CA MET A 275 -6.43 -3.54 7.61
C MET A 275 -7.17 -3.71 6.28
N TRP A 276 -6.49 -3.48 5.15
CA TRP A 276 -7.08 -3.72 3.84
C TRP A 276 -7.49 -5.19 3.69
N ALA A 277 -6.61 -6.14 4.02
CA ALA A 277 -6.88 -7.58 3.92
C ALA A 277 -8.13 -7.99 4.71
N VAL A 278 -8.27 -7.52 5.95
CA VAL A 278 -9.41 -7.84 6.83
C VAL A 278 -10.72 -7.29 6.28
N ASN A 279 -10.71 -6.07 5.70
CA ASN A 279 -11.92 -5.42 5.23
C ASN A 279 -12.30 -5.80 3.79
N ARG A 280 -11.34 -6.29 2.99
CA ARG A 280 -11.53 -6.66 1.59
C ARG A 280 -12.53 -7.81 1.39
N GLU A 281 -12.68 -8.71 2.37
CA GLU A 281 -13.71 -9.77 2.32
C GLU A 281 -15.14 -9.21 2.26
N SER A 282 -15.38 -8.02 2.84
CA SER A 282 -16.71 -7.41 2.92
C SER A 282 -17.06 -6.57 1.68
N ASP A 283 -16.12 -5.77 1.19
CA ASP A 283 -16.31 -4.90 0.01
C ASP A 283 -14.98 -4.73 -0.74
N ALA A 284 -14.68 -5.68 -1.63
CA ALA A 284 -13.44 -5.65 -2.40
C ALA A 284 -13.33 -4.40 -3.27
N VAL A 285 -14.44 -3.88 -3.82
CA VAL A 285 -14.45 -2.71 -4.70
C VAL A 285 -13.97 -1.46 -3.96
N ALA A 286 -14.63 -1.13 -2.86
CA ALA A 286 -14.29 0.07 -2.08
C ALA A 286 -12.89 -0.06 -1.48
N MET A 287 -12.57 -1.23 -0.93
CA MET A 287 -11.28 -1.47 -0.27
C MET A 287 -10.11 -1.44 -1.25
N ASP A 288 -10.24 -2.00 -2.46
CA ASP A 288 -9.20 -1.95 -3.48
C ASP A 288 -8.96 -0.49 -3.97
N ASN A 289 -10.01 0.33 -4.09
CA ASN A 289 -9.83 1.76 -4.41
C ASN A 289 -9.08 2.50 -3.30
N SER A 290 -9.47 2.32 -2.04
CA SER A 290 -8.78 2.95 -0.90
C SER A 290 -7.34 2.49 -0.79
N MET A 291 -7.06 1.21 -1.05
CA MET A 291 -5.70 0.69 -1.01
C MET A 291 -4.84 1.24 -2.14
N VAL A 292 -5.37 1.42 -3.35
CA VAL A 292 -4.62 2.09 -4.44
C VAL A 292 -4.31 3.56 -4.09
N GLU A 293 -5.20 4.27 -3.40
CA GLU A 293 -4.89 5.62 -2.89
C GLU A 293 -3.74 5.60 -1.88
N LEU A 294 -3.75 4.65 -0.94
CA LEU A 294 -2.66 4.47 0.01
C LEU A 294 -1.35 4.09 -0.69
N CYS A 295 -1.41 3.27 -1.74
CA CYS A 295 -0.25 2.96 -2.59
C CYS A 295 0.32 4.23 -3.22
N ILE A 296 -0.55 5.08 -3.77
CA ILE A 296 -0.15 6.36 -4.38
C ILE A 296 0.50 7.29 -3.34
N LYS A 297 -0.11 7.40 -2.14
CA LYS A 297 0.36 8.26 -1.05
C LYS A 297 1.73 7.82 -0.52
N ASN A 298 1.91 6.51 -0.35
CA ASN A 298 3.13 5.90 0.19
C ASN A 298 4.16 5.53 -0.91
N LYS A 299 3.95 5.97 -2.16
CA LYS A 299 4.82 5.70 -3.31
C LYS A 299 5.03 4.19 -3.62
N ARG A 300 4.09 3.34 -3.21
CA ARG A 300 4.06 1.89 -3.47
C ARG A 300 3.37 1.59 -4.81
N TYR A 301 3.90 2.14 -5.90
CA TYR A 301 3.19 2.13 -7.18
C TYR A 301 3.02 0.72 -7.77
N GLU A 302 4.03 -0.14 -7.64
CA GLU A 302 3.96 -1.53 -8.11
C GLU A 302 2.84 -2.31 -7.40
N ASP A 303 2.72 -2.16 -6.08
CA ASP A 303 1.64 -2.78 -5.31
C ASP A 303 0.27 -2.29 -5.78
N GLY A 304 0.12 -0.98 -6.00
CA GLY A 304 -1.11 -0.41 -6.57
C GLY A 304 -1.44 -0.96 -7.96
N TRP A 305 -0.43 -1.24 -8.78
CA TRP A 305 -0.63 -1.81 -10.11
C TRP A 305 -1.05 -3.28 -10.04
N LEU A 306 -0.50 -4.05 -9.09
CA LEU A 306 -0.93 -5.42 -8.83
C LEU A 306 -2.42 -5.47 -8.48
N ILE A 307 -2.89 -4.56 -7.61
CA ILE A 307 -4.32 -4.46 -7.24
C ILE A 307 -5.18 -4.11 -8.45
N TYR A 308 -4.75 -3.16 -9.28
CA TYR A 308 -5.47 -2.82 -10.50
C TYR A 308 -5.55 -4.02 -11.49
N LYS A 309 -4.47 -4.80 -11.60
CA LYS A 309 -4.37 -5.93 -12.52
C LYS A 309 -5.01 -7.22 -12.03
N SER A 310 -5.27 -7.38 -10.74
CA SER A 310 -5.89 -8.60 -10.23
C SER A 310 -7.34 -8.80 -10.67
N ASP A 311 -7.95 -7.81 -11.34
CA ASP A 311 -9.38 -7.80 -11.67
C ASP A 311 -9.69 -7.32 -13.10
N ILE A 312 -8.99 -7.88 -14.10
CA ILE A 312 -9.04 -7.44 -15.51
C ILE A 312 -10.44 -7.60 -16.16
N GLU A 313 -11.39 -8.32 -15.56
CA GLU A 313 -12.73 -8.53 -16.12
C GLU A 313 -13.79 -7.53 -15.63
N GLY A 314 -13.45 -6.60 -14.75
CA GLY A 314 -14.42 -5.65 -14.19
C GLY A 314 -13.86 -4.74 -13.12
N THR A 315 -12.60 -4.29 -13.29
CA THR A 315 -11.75 -3.64 -12.28
C THR A 315 -12.54 -2.89 -11.20
N ASN A 316 -12.53 -3.45 -10.00
CA ASN A 316 -12.90 -2.82 -8.74
C ASN A 316 -12.33 -1.39 -8.61
N VAL A 317 -11.13 -1.16 -9.14
CA VAL A 317 -10.42 0.13 -9.09
C VAL A 317 -10.91 1.07 -10.19
N SER A 318 -11.32 2.28 -9.79
CA SER A 318 -11.77 3.31 -10.72
C SER A 318 -10.66 3.76 -11.69
N VAL A 319 -11.05 4.07 -12.94
CA VAL A 319 -10.15 4.59 -13.98
C VAL A 319 -9.34 5.80 -13.51
N SER A 320 -9.93 6.68 -12.69
CA SER A 320 -9.24 7.83 -12.12
C SER A 320 -8.02 7.43 -11.29
N LYS A 321 -8.17 6.43 -10.42
CA LYS A 321 -7.07 5.94 -9.58
C LYS A 321 -6.00 5.26 -10.42
N ALA A 322 -6.39 4.47 -11.42
CA ALA A 322 -5.45 3.86 -12.35
C ALA A 322 -4.63 4.91 -13.13
N CYS A 323 -5.28 5.96 -13.63
CA CYS A 323 -4.63 7.10 -14.28
C CYS A 323 -3.62 7.79 -13.38
N ILE A 324 -4.05 8.18 -12.16
CA ILE A 324 -3.19 8.88 -11.19
C ILE A 324 -2.01 7.99 -10.78
N LEU A 325 -2.26 6.71 -10.52
CA LEU A 325 -1.24 5.72 -10.17
C LEU A 325 -0.18 5.63 -11.27
N CYS A 326 -0.60 5.38 -12.51
CA CYS A 326 0.33 5.18 -13.61
C CYS A 326 1.11 6.46 -13.94
N PHE A 327 0.45 7.62 -13.88
CA PHE A 327 1.08 8.90 -14.13
C PHE A 327 2.13 9.23 -13.05
N LYS A 328 1.80 9.07 -11.77
CA LYS A 328 2.77 9.26 -10.67
C LYS A 328 3.88 8.22 -10.71
N GLY A 329 3.59 6.97 -11.07
CA GLY A 329 4.58 5.92 -11.27
C GLY A 329 5.60 6.29 -12.34
N LEU A 330 5.15 6.80 -13.49
CA LEU A 330 6.01 7.29 -14.57
C LEU A 330 6.84 8.50 -14.14
N LYS A 331 6.24 9.48 -13.46
CA LYS A 331 6.93 10.70 -13.00
C LYS A 331 8.07 10.40 -12.03
N ASN A 332 7.87 9.46 -11.12
CA ASN A 332 8.90 9.07 -10.14
C ASN A 332 9.93 8.09 -10.72
N ASN A 333 9.60 7.35 -11.80
CA ASN A 333 10.49 6.38 -12.43
C ASN A 333 10.56 6.61 -13.95
N PRO A 334 11.10 7.76 -14.40
CA PRO A 334 11.05 8.16 -15.82
C PRO A 334 11.91 7.29 -16.73
N GLU A 335 12.90 6.56 -16.19
CA GLU A 335 13.77 5.66 -16.97
C GLU A 335 13.08 4.35 -17.34
N GLY A 336 12.04 3.95 -16.59
CA GLY A 336 11.32 2.69 -16.79
C GLY A 336 10.28 2.77 -17.90
N ASN A 337 10.45 1.96 -18.96
CA ASN A 337 9.43 1.82 -20.02
C ASN A 337 8.13 1.16 -19.54
N THR A 338 8.13 0.53 -18.36
CA THR A 338 6.98 -0.19 -17.78
C THR A 338 5.79 0.74 -17.56
N TRP A 339 5.98 1.88 -16.89
CA TRP A 339 4.88 2.80 -16.57
C TRP A 339 4.27 3.46 -17.81
N LYS A 340 5.09 3.71 -18.84
CA LYS A 340 4.61 4.15 -20.16
C LYS A 340 3.65 3.12 -20.78
N ALA A 341 3.99 1.83 -20.73
CA ALA A 341 3.13 0.77 -21.24
C ALA A 341 1.80 0.70 -20.46
N ARG A 342 1.88 0.77 -19.12
CA ARG A 342 0.71 0.75 -18.22
C ARG A 342 -0.25 1.92 -18.47
N ILE A 343 0.25 3.14 -18.66
CA ILE A 343 -0.59 4.28 -19.08
C ILE A 343 -1.26 3.99 -20.41
N GLY A 344 -0.52 3.44 -21.38
CA GLY A 344 -1.07 3.03 -22.66
C GLY A 344 -2.23 2.04 -22.52
N GLU A 345 -2.12 1.05 -21.64
CA GLU A 345 -3.18 0.08 -21.35
C GLU A 345 -4.43 0.75 -20.78
N VAL A 346 -4.28 1.64 -19.79
CA VAL A 346 -5.42 2.37 -19.19
C VAL A 346 -6.10 3.26 -20.24
N VAL A 347 -5.32 3.99 -21.05
CA VAL A 347 -5.84 4.84 -22.12
C VAL A 347 -6.65 4.01 -23.13
N GLU A 348 -6.11 2.88 -23.58
CA GLU A 348 -6.78 2.04 -24.57
C GLU A 348 -8.03 1.37 -23.99
N TYR A 349 -7.97 0.90 -22.75
CA TYR A 349 -9.12 0.34 -22.05
C TYR A 349 -10.27 1.35 -21.98
N SER A 350 -10.04 2.56 -21.45
CA SER A 350 -11.09 3.57 -21.32
C SER A 350 -11.63 4.07 -22.67
N ILE A 351 -10.80 4.13 -23.71
CA ILE A 351 -11.29 4.44 -25.07
C ILE A 351 -12.18 3.31 -25.61
N SER A 352 -11.83 2.05 -25.32
CA SER A 352 -12.58 0.88 -25.79
C SER A 352 -13.93 0.72 -25.10
N THR A 353 -14.03 1.00 -23.79
CA THR A 353 -15.31 0.99 -23.06
C THR A 353 -16.21 2.14 -23.55
N GLY A 354 -15.61 3.26 -23.93
CA GLY A 354 -16.32 4.41 -24.47
C GLY A 354 -17.20 5.14 -23.44
N ASP A 355 -16.97 4.89 -22.15
CA ASP A 355 -17.61 5.58 -21.03
C ASP A 355 -17.16 7.04 -20.96
N ILE A 356 -18.11 7.97 -20.99
CA ILE A 356 -17.84 9.41 -21.09
C ILE A 356 -17.08 9.90 -19.85
N SER A 357 -17.45 9.43 -18.65
CA SER A 357 -16.82 9.83 -17.40
C SER A 357 -15.34 9.42 -17.36
N SER A 358 -15.04 8.19 -17.76
CA SER A 358 -13.68 7.66 -17.89
C SER A 358 -12.84 8.46 -18.89
N LEU A 359 -13.46 8.91 -19.99
CA LEU A 359 -12.79 9.73 -21.00
C LEU A 359 -12.46 11.15 -20.48
N HIS A 360 -13.34 11.79 -19.71
CA HIS A 360 -13.03 13.06 -19.05
C HIS A 360 -11.86 12.90 -18.07
N ILE A 361 -11.90 11.85 -17.25
CA ILE A 361 -10.84 11.53 -16.30
C ILE A 361 -9.49 11.33 -17.02
N LEU A 362 -9.45 10.62 -18.15
CA LEU A 362 -8.23 10.46 -18.94
C LEU A 362 -7.63 11.80 -19.39
N ILE A 363 -8.49 12.73 -19.81
CA ILE A 363 -8.03 14.06 -20.23
C ILE A 363 -7.45 14.80 -19.02
N ASP A 364 -8.18 14.85 -17.92
CA ASP A 364 -7.85 15.67 -16.76
C ASP A 364 -6.64 15.12 -15.98
N GLU A 365 -6.57 13.80 -15.81
CA GLU A 365 -5.53 13.15 -15.00
C GLU A 365 -4.28 12.74 -15.79
N VAL A 366 -4.40 12.54 -17.10
CA VAL A 366 -3.26 12.13 -17.94
C VAL A 366 -2.92 13.22 -18.94
N MET A 367 -3.81 13.52 -19.89
CA MET A 367 -3.50 14.34 -21.06
C MET A 367 -2.99 15.75 -20.69
N ILE A 368 -3.74 16.48 -19.87
CA ILE A 368 -3.38 17.83 -19.41
C ILE A 368 -2.02 17.84 -18.71
N LYS A 369 -1.72 16.78 -17.96
CA LYS A 369 -0.49 16.66 -17.15
C LYS A 369 0.71 16.12 -17.92
N LEU A 370 0.55 15.67 -19.17
CA LEU A 370 1.68 15.12 -19.96
C LEU A 370 2.86 16.10 -20.15
N HIS A 371 2.67 17.40 -19.95
CA HIS A 371 3.76 18.36 -19.95
C HIS A 371 4.80 18.09 -18.84
N GLU A 372 4.43 17.41 -17.75
CA GLU A 372 5.32 17.09 -16.62
C GLU A 372 6.23 15.87 -16.86
N VAL A 373 6.07 15.15 -17.98
CA VAL A 373 6.88 13.97 -18.30
C VAL A 373 7.84 14.23 -19.47
N PRO A 374 8.96 13.48 -19.58
CA PRO A 374 9.93 13.67 -20.65
C PRO A 374 9.32 13.53 -22.06
N PRO A 375 9.83 14.27 -23.08
CA PRO A 375 9.25 14.32 -24.43
C PRO A 375 9.02 12.95 -25.06
N ILE A 376 9.98 12.02 -24.92
CA ILE A 376 9.89 10.67 -25.50
C ILE A 376 8.67 9.88 -25.00
N HIS A 377 8.35 10.01 -23.71
CA HIS A 377 7.20 9.34 -23.10
C HIS A 377 5.91 10.09 -23.42
N ARG A 378 5.94 11.43 -23.34
CA ARG A 378 4.81 12.30 -23.71
C ARG A 378 4.30 11.99 -25.11
N VAL A 379 5.18 12.02 -26.11
CA VAL A 379 4.84 11.74 -27.51
C VAL A 379 4.22 10.36 -27.67
N SER A 380 4.82 9.34 -27.04
CA SER A 380 4.32 7.96 -27.10
C SER A 380 2.91 7.82 -26.50
N ILE A 381 2.64 8.47 -25.37
CA ILE A 381 1.34 8.42 -24.71
C ILE A 381 0.31 9.23 -25.50
N LEU A 382 0.66 10.45 -25.92
CA LEU A 382 -0.21 11.33 -26.71
C LEU A 382 -0.65 10.64 -28.01
N ARG A 383 0.21 9.81 -28.64
CA ARG A 383 -0.17 8.99 -29.80
C ARG A 383 -1.35 8.06 -29.55
N ARG A 384 -1.51 7.52 -28.33
CA ARG A 384 -2.64 6.65 -27.98
C ARG A 384 -3.97 7.41 -27.95
N PHE A 385 -3.96 8.71 -27.61
CA PHE A 385 -5.14 9.57 -27.61
C PHE A 385 -5.72 9.84 -29.01
N SER A 386 -4.99 9.55 -30.09
CA SER A 386 -5.53 9.69 -31.46
C SER A 386 -6.81 8.87 -31.69
N LYS A 387 -6.93 7.71 -31.04
CA LYS A 387 -8.13 6.86 -31.11
C LYS A 387 -9.35 7.52 -30.46
N MET A 388 -9.14 8.36 -29.45
CA MET A 388 -10.20 9.05 -28.71
C MET A 388 -11.00 10.03 -29.59
N ILE A 389 -10.37 10.59 -30.63
CA ILE A 389 -11.01 11.52 -31.58
C ILE A 389 -12.31 10.94 -32.15
N ARG A 390 -12.34 9.62 -32.40
CA ARG A 390 -13.51 8.92 -32.93
C ARG A 390 -14.70 8.92 -31.96
N CYS A 391 -14.46 9.10 -30.67
CA CYS A 391 -15.48 9.08 -29.62
C CYS A 391 -16.00 10.49 -29.27
N LEU A 392 -15.33 11.56 -29.70
CA LEU A 392 -15.65 12.94 -29.28
C LEU A 392 -17.06 13.40 -29.71
N HIS A 393 -17.57 12.91 -30.85
CA HIS A 393 -18.91 13.28 -31.35
C HIS A 393 -20.07 12.92 -30.40
N LYS A 394 -19.82 12.05 -29.41
CA LYS A 394 -20.80 11.59 -28.42
C LYS A 394 -21.19 12.69 -27.42
N ASN A 395 -20.30 13.63 -27.10
CA ASN A 395 -20.52 14.64 -26.06
C ASN A 395 -19.72 15.93 -26.35
N GLU A 396 -20.39 17.09 -26.35
CA GLU A 396 -19.74 18.39 -26.62
C GLU A 396 -18.81 18.86 -25.49
N ASP A 397 -19.12 18.56 -24.23
CA ASP A 397 -18.23 18.87 -23.11
C ASP A 397 -16.94 18.07 -23.19
N LEU A 398 -17.00 16.83 -23.69
CA LEU A 398 -15.81 16.03 -23.94
C LEU A 398 -14.92 16.62 -25.04
N VAL A 399 -15.52 17.17 -26.10
CA VAL A 399 -14.80 17.90 -27.16
C VAL A 399 -14.07 19.11 -26.55
N VAL A 400 -14.76 19.88 -25.70
CA VAL A 400 -14.17 21.03 -24.99
C VAL A 400 -12.97 20.59 -24.13
N SER A 401 -13.14 19.57 -23.29
CA SER A 401 -12.05 19.04 -22.45
C SER A 401 -10.86 18.60 -23.30
N PHE A 402 -11.10 17.89 -24.41
CA PHE A 402 -10.04 17.41 -25.30
C PHE A 402 -9.23 18.57 -25.89
N PHE A 403 -9.90 19.62 -26.38
CA PHE A 403 -9.22 20.80 -26.90
C PHE A 403 -8.44 21.56 -25.82
N LYS A 404 -8.98 21.69 -24.60
CA LYS A 404 -8.24 22.26 -23.47
C LYS A 404 -6.98 21.46 -23.15
N GLY A 405 -7.07 20.13 -23.21
CA GLY A 405 -5.91 19.25 -23.06
C GLY A 405 -4.82 19.50 -24.09
N LEU A 406 -5.19 19.60 -25.37
CA LEU A 406 -4.24 19.90 -26.45
C LEU A 406 -3.65 21.30 -26.32
N GLN A 407 -4.47 22.28 -25.95
CA GLN A 407 -4.05 23.66 -25.73
C GLN A 407 -3.01 23.75 -24.62
N GLU A 408 -3.26 23.12 -23.47
CA GLU A 408 -2.32 23.11 -22.35
C GLU A 408 -0.97 22.53 -22.76
N LEU A 409 -0.99 21.42 -23.51
CA LEU A 409 0.23 20.78 -24.02
C LEU A 409 0.97 21.67 -25.01
N CYS A 410 0.26 22.30 -25.96
CA CYS A 410 0.86 23.26 -26.89
C CYS A 410 1.53 24.43 -26.17
N ALA A 411 0.86 24.98 -25.15
CA ALA A 411 1.34 26.14 -24.39
C ALA A 411 2.58 25.80 -23.55
N LYS A 412 2.60 24.64 -22.90
CA LYS A 412 3.66 24.27 -21.94
C LYS A 412 4.82 23.48 -22.54
N CYS A 413 4.63 22.82 -23.68
CA CYS A 413 5.67 22.01 -24.31
C CYS A 413 6.32 22.80 -25.45
N GLU A 414 7.65 22.80 -25.51
CA GLU A 414 8.41 23.50 -26.55
C GLU A 414 8.90 22.58 -27.68
N ASP A 415 8.88 21.26 -27.48
CA ASP A 415 9.33 20.32 -28.50
C ASP A 415 8.39 20.29 -29.71
N LEU A 416 9.00 20.27 -30.89
CA LEU A 416 8.30 20.30 -32.17
C LEU A 416 7.35 19.13 -32.34
N GLU A 417 7.73 17.93 -31.89
CA GLU A 417 6.95 16.71 -32.11
C GLU A 417 5.65 16.71 -31.31
N THR A 418 5.66 17.15 -30.05
CA THR A 418 4.45 17.32 -29.24
C THR A 418 3.54 18.39 -29.83
N ARG A 419 4.08 19.56 -30.21
CA ARG A 419 3.30 20.64 -30.82
C ARG A 419 2.65 20.22 -32.14
N ASP A 420 3.38 19.53 -32.99
CA ASP A 420 2.87 18.98 -34.25
C ASP A 420 1.77 17.95 -34.03
N LEU A 421 1.91 17.05 -33.04
CA LEU A 421 0.82 16.13 -32.66
C LEU A 421 -0.41 16.89 -32.18
N CYS A 422 -0.24 17.95 -31.39
CA CYS A 422 -1.36 18.73 -30.89
C CYS A 422 -2.13 19.41 -32.02
N VAL A 423 -1.42 20.03 -32.97
CA VAL A 423 -2.01 20.65 -34.18
C VAL A 423 -2.73 19.61 -35.04
N ARG A 424 -2.10 18.46 -35.31
CA ARG A 424 -2.71 17.39 -36.11
C ARG A 424 -3.96 16.81 -35.46
N TYR A 425 -3.98 16.68 -34.14
CA TYR A 425 -5.14 16.16 -33.41
C TYR A 425 -6.24 17.20 -33.25
N SER A 426 -5.89 18.47 -33.08
CA SER A 426 -6.88 19.54 -33.02
C SER A 426 -7.61 19.69 -34.35
N GLU A 427 -6.89 19.61 -35.48
CA GLU A 427 -7.47 19.64 -36.83
C GLU A 427 -8.45 18.48 -37.04
N LYS A 428 -8.02 17.25 -36.77
CA LYS A 428 -8.89 16.06 -36.92
C LYS A 428 -10.13 16.13 -36.01
N ALA A 429 -9.96 16.53 -34.75
CA ALA A 429 -11.08 16.65 -33.81
C ALA A 429 -12.05 17.76 -34.25
N TYR A 430 -11.54 18.85 -34.81
CA TYR A 430 -12.34 19.97 -35.30
C TYR A 430 -13.19 19.58 -36.51
N GLU A 431 -12.60 18.87 -37.48
CA GLU A 431 -13.33 18.34 -38.64
C GLU A 431 -14.48 17.41 -38.22
N GLU A 432 -14.23 16.49 -37.29
CA GLU A 432 -15.26 15.59 -36.76
C GLU A 432 -16.37 16.36 -36.03
N TRP A 433 -16.00 17.36 -35.22
CA TRP A 433 -16.96 18.19 -34.52
C TRP A 433 -17.84 19.01 -35.47
N ILE A 434 -17.26 19.69 -36.46
CA ILE A 434 -18.02 20.42 -37.50
C ILE A 434 -18.94 19.48 -38.26
N ARG A 435 -18.46 18.30 -38.65
CA ARG A 435 -19.27 17.30 -39.38
C ARG A 435 -20.46 16.83 -38.55
N ALA A 436 -20.24 16.57 -37.26
CA ALA A 436 -21.32 16.20 -36.33
C ALA A 436 -22.31 17.35 -36.13
N LYS A 437 -21.82 18.59 -36.01
CA LYS A 437 -22.65 19.80 -35.85
C LYS A 437 -23.53 20.07 -37.07
N LYS A 438 -22.99 19.94 -38.28
CA LYS A 438 -23.74 20.09 -39.54
C LYS A 438 -24.89 19.07 -39.65
N LYS A 439 -24.70 17.83 -39.20
CA LYS A 439 -25.76 16.81 -39.16
C LYS A 439 -26.87 17.14 -38.15
N LYS A 440 -26.54 17.77 -37.02
CA LYS A 440 -27.50 18.18 -35.98
C LYS A 440 -28.27 19.45 -36.35
N PHE A 441 -27.78 20.25 -37.30
CA PHE A 441 -28.37 21.53 -37.73
C PHE A 441 -29.76 21.42 -38.38
N LEU A 442 -30.21 20.20 -38.71
CA LEU A 442 -31.59 19.93 -39.15
C LEU A 442 -32.64 20.15 -38.05
N PHE A 443 -32.23 20.27 -36.79
CA PHE A 443 -33.09 20.64 -35.66
C PHE A 443 -32.53 21.90 -34.99
N PHE A 444 -33.28 23.01 -35.06
CA PHE A 444 -32.93 24.31 -34.50
C PHE A 444 -32.32 24.20 -33.09
N LYS A 445 -31.02 24.48 -32.94
CA LYS A 445 -30.36 24.56 -31.63
C LYS A 445 -29.84 25.97 -31.38
N LYS A 446 -30.14 26.49 -30.18
CA LYS A 446 -29.53 27.70 -29.59
C LYS A 446 -28.02 27.54 -29.46
N GLN A 447 -27.31 28.66 -29.53
CA GLN A 447 -25.89 28.81 -29.21
C GLN A 447 -25.54 28.09 -27.91
N SER A 448 -24.46 27.31 -27.91
CA SER A 448 -23.95 26.65 -26.70
C SER A 448 -22.68 27.36 -26.23
N GLN A 449 -22.53 27.52 -24.92
CA GLN A 449 -21.31 28.07 -24.31
C GLN A 449 -20.07 27.24 -24.65
N GLN A 450 -20.28 25.95 -24.97
CA GLN A 450 -19.27 25.01 -25.44
C GLN A 450 -18.65 25.45 -26.79
N ASP A 451 -19.46 25.96 -27.73
CA ASP A 451 -18.96 26.45 -29.03
C ASP A 451 -17.87 27.51 -28.85
N VAL A 452 -18.11 28.49 -27.98
CA VAL A 452 -17.16 29.57 -27.67
C VAL A 452 -15.85 28.98 -27.13
N GLN A 453 -15.92 27.98 -26.24
CA GLN A 453 -14.73 27.36 -25.65
C GLN A 453 -13.93 26.55 -26.67
N ILE A 454 -14.60 25.86 -27.61
CA ILE A 454 -13.94 25.11 -28.68
C ILE A 454 -13.17 26.05 -29.61
N TYR A 455 -13.84 27.11 -30.11
CA TYR A 455 -13.19 28.08 -30.98
C TYR A 455 -12.01 28.78 -30.28
N ARG A 456 -12.19 29.15 -29.01
CA ARG A 456 -11.12 29.76 -28.21
C ARG A 456 -9.89 28.86 -28.11
N ALA A 457 -10.07 27.60 -27.71
CA ALA A 457 -8.96 26.68 -27.52
C ALA A 457 -8.19 26.44 -28.83
N LEU A 458 -8.90 26.32 -29.96
CA LEU A 458 -8.29 26.18 -31.29
C LEU A 458 -7.47 27.41 -31.70
N LEU A 459 -8.03 28.61 -31.51
CA LEU A 459 -7.31 29.86 -31.80
C LEU A 459 -6.07 29.99 -30.92
N GLU A 460 -6.14 29.56 -29.66
CA GLU A 460 -4.98 29.53 -28.76
C GLU A 460 -3.93 28.50 -29.21
N ILE A 461 -4.32 27.28 -29.61
CA ILE A 461 -3.41 26.26 -30.15
C ILE A 461 -2.66 26.79 -31.39
N TYR A 462 -3.39 27.29 -32.39
CA TYR A 462 -2.79 27.76 -33.65
C TYR A 462 -2.01 29.06 -33.48
N GLY A 463 -2.43 29.93 -32.55
CA GLY A 463 -1.66 31.10 -32.16
C GLY A 463 -0.33 30.74 -31.51
N THR A 464 -0.31 29.78 -30.57
CA THR A 464 0.90 29.31 -29.89
C THR A 464 1.93 28.73 -30.87
N VAL A 465 1.47 28.00 -31.90
CA VAL A 465 2.37 27.43 -32.93
C VAL A 465 2.61 28.34 -34.13
N LYS A 466 2.04 29.56 -34.12
CA LYS A 466 2.12 30.54 -35.22
C LYS A 466 1.62 30.02 -36.58
N ASP A 467 0.58 29.18 -36.58
CA ASP A 467 -0.06 28.68 -37.80
C ASP A 467 -1.17 29.66 -38.26
N CYS A 468 -0.77 30.70 -38.98
CA CYS A 468 -1.68 31.75 -39.44
C CYS A 468 -2.82 31.24 -40.34
N GLY A 469 -2.56 30.21 -41.15
CA GLY A 469 -3.53 29.68 -42.10
C GLY A 469 -4.70 29.00 -41.38
N ARG A 470 -4.39 28.06 -40.47
CA ARG A 470 -5.42 27.37 -39.68
C ARG A 470 -6.10 28.32 -38.69
N PHE A 471 -5.35 29.25 -38.10
CA PHE A 471 -5.90 30.28 -37.23
C PHE A 471 -6.97 31.11 -37.95
N TYR A 472 -6.67 31.62 -39.16
CA TYR A 472 -7.61 32.40 -39.94
C TYR A 472 -8.85 31.59 -40.34
N SER A 473 -8.68 30.32 -40.70
CA SER A 473 -9.81 29.44 -41.03
C SER A 473 -10.80 29.30 -39.86
N VAL A 474 -10.29 29.00 -38.65
CA VAL A 474 -11.14 28.87 -37.44
C VAL A 474 -11.80 30.20 -37.09
N TYR A 475 -11.08 31.31 -37.25
CA TYR A 475 -11.63 32.65 -37.02
C TYR A 475 -12.79 32.98 -37.96
N GLN A 476 -12.67 32.64 -39.25
CA GLN A 476 -13.76 32.82 -40.22
C GLN A 476 -14.98 31.97 -39.87
N ASP A 477 -14.78 30.75 -39.40
CA ASP A 477 -15.87 29.87 -38.97
C ASP A 477 -16.55 30.39 -37.69
N LEU A 478 -15.79 30.95 -36.75
CA LEU A 478 -16.33 31.64 -35.57
C LEU A 478 -17.26 32.79 -35.99
N ILE A 479 -16.82 33.66 -36.92
CA ILE A 479 -17.64 34.78 -37.42
C ILE A 479 -18.93 34.28 -38.07
N LYS A 480 -18.82 33.26 -38.94
CA LYS A 480 -19.97 32.68 -39.64
C LYS A 480 -20.94 31.95 -38.70
N SER A 481 -20.48 31.54 -37.53
CA SER A 481 -21.27 30.76 -36.58
C SER A 481 -22.27 31.57 -35.74
N ASN A 482 -22.33 32.91 -35.91
CA ASN A 482 -23.14 33.82 -35.10
C ASN A 482 -22.91 33.68 -33.58
N VAL A 483 -21.76 33.16 -33.14
CA VAL A 483 -21.42 33.00 -31.72
C VAL A 483 -20.90 34.33 -31.17
N GLU A 484 -21.47 34.84 -30.07
CA GLU A 484 -20.91 36.02 -29.38
C GLU A 484 -19.62 35.63 -28.64
N PRO A 485 -18.45 36.18 -29.02
CA PRO A 485 -17.22 35.87 -28.32
C PRO A 485 -17.13 36.63 -27.00
N SER A 486 -16.47 36.01 -26.04
CA SER A 486 -16.21 36.65 -24.75
C SER A 486 -15.24 37.83 -24.90
N ARG A 487 -15.35 38.82 -24.00
CA ARG A 487 -14.41 39.95 -23.93
C ARG A 487 -12.95 39.50 -23.84
N GLU A 488 -12.70 38.40 -23.14
CA GLU A 488 -11.36 37.80 -23.00
C GLU A 488 -10.83 37.25 -24.33
N LEU A 489 -11.67 36.56 -25.10
CA LEU A 489 -11.29 36.08 -26.44
C LEU A 489 -11.01 37.26 -27.37
N CYS A 490 -11.80 38.34 -27.30
CA CYS A 490 -11.57 39.56 -28.08
C CYS A 490 -10.22 40.22 -27.76
N MET A 491 -9.87 40.40 -26.48
CA MET A 491 -8.59 41.00 -26.08
C MET A 491 -7.38 40.15 -26.52
N LYS A 492 -7.51 38.81 -26.48
CA LYS A 492 -6.46 37.89 -26.94
C LYS A 492 -6.27 37.90 -28.45
N LEU A 493 -7.37 37.95 -29.20
CA LEU A 493 -7.32 38.09 -30.66
C LEU A 493 -6.66 39.41 -31.06
N GLU A 494 -6.93 40.48 -30.32
CA GLU A 494 -6.27 41.78 -30.49
C GLU A 494 -4.76 41.71 -30.17
N SER A 495 -4.35 41.03 -29.10
CA SER A 495 -2.92 40.88 -28.77
C SER A 495 -2.15 40.04 -29.79
N LEU A 496 -2.74 38.96 -30.31
CA LEU A 496 -2.13 38.13 -31.36
C LEU A 496 -2.03 38.89 -32.69
N HIS A 497 -2.99 39.77 -32.97
CA HIS A 497 -2.99 40.64 -34.14
C HIS A 497 -1.87 41.71 -34.09
N ILE A 498 -1.53 42.20 -32.90
CA ILE A 498 -0.50 43.24 -32.69
C ILE A 498 0.93 42.67 -32.80
N GLN A 499 1.15 41.39 -32.49
CA GLN A 499 2.50 40.81 -32.39
C GLN A 499 3.10 40.25 -33.70
N ASP A 500 2.29 39.72 -34.64
CA ASP A 500 2.80 38.95 -35.79
C ASP A 500 2.43 39.55 -37.18
N CYS A 501 2.07 40.83 -37.28
CA CYS A 501 1.59 41.40 -38.54
C CYS A 501 2.26 42.71 -38.98
N GLU A 502 3.41 42.58 -39.65
CA GLU A 502 3.96 43.71 -40.44
C GLU A 502 3.08 44.01 -41.66
N GLU A 503 2.48 43.00 -42.31
CA GLU A 503 1.64 43.11 -43.52
C GLU A 503 0.16 42.69 -43.35
N CYS A 504 -0.52 43.11 -42.28
CA CYS A 504 -1.98 42.88 -42.23
C CYS A 504 -2.76 43.89 -43.08
N ILE A 505 -3.58 43.39 -44.02
CA ILE A 505 -4.62 44.18 -44.71
C ILE A 505 -5.59 44.87 -43.72
N LEU A 506 -5.65 44.39 -42.47
CA LEU A 506 -6.53 44.89 -41.40
C LEU A 506 -5.96 46.04 -40.54
N LYS A 507 -4.72 46.51 -40.79
CA LYS A 507 -4.04 47.59 -40.01
C LYS A 507 -4.74 48.97 -40.02
N ARG A 508 -5.84 49.15 -40.77
CA ARG A 508 -6.47 50.47 -40.99
C ARG A 508 -7.59 50.88 -40.02
N ASN A 509 -8.12 50.00 -39.17
CA ASN A 509 -9.29 50.34 -38.34
C ASN A 509 -9.04 50.11 -36.84
N ARG A 510 -8.86 51.21 -36.11
CA ARG A 510 -8.78 51.22 -34.63
C ARG A 510 -10.15 50.88 -34.02
N VAL A 511 -10.11 50.11 -32.93
CA VAL A 511 -11.27 49.75 -32.10
C VAL A 511 -11.81 51.01 -31.40
N VAL A 512 -13.11 51.27 -31.51
CA VAL A 512 -13.84 52.21 -30.64
C VAL A 512 -15.00 51.46 -29.98
N VAL A 513 -14.99 51.44 -28.64
CA VAL A 513 -16.05 50.84 -27.82
C VAL A 513 -17.32 51.70 -27.95
N SER A 514 -18.39 51.11 -28.47
CA SER A 514 -19.71 51.76 -28.59
C SER A 514 -20.42 51.84 -27.23
N LYS A 515 -21.07 52.97 -26.95
CA LYS A 515 -21.78 53.30 -25.69
C LYS A 515 -23.00 52.42 -25.36
N ASN A 516 -23.37 51.43 -26.20
CA ASN A 516 -24.61 50.67 -26.05
C ASN A 516 -24.43 49.21 -25.57
N GLY A 517 -23.30 48.83 -24.99
CA GLY A 517 -23.15 47.57 -24.26
C GLY A 517 -23.26 46.28 -25.08
N ARG A 518 -23.39 46.35 -26.41
CA ARG A 518 -23.24 45.21 -27.33
C ARG A 518 -21.83 45.20 -27.89
N ASN A 519 -21.08 44.13 -27.63
CA ASN A 519 -19.77 43.91 -28.24
C ASN A 519 -19.97 43.50 -29.70
N ALA A 520 -19.95 44.46 -30.62
CA ALA A 520 -19.97 44.19 -32.06
C ALA A 520 -18.59 44.45 -32.65
N PHE A 521 -18.05 43.50 -33.42
CA PHE A 521 -16.87 43.71 -34.26
C PHE A 521 -17.22 44.68 -35.39
N ASN A 522 -16.64 45.88 -35.40
CA ASN A 522 -16.68 46.73 -36.59
C ASN A 522 -15.64 46.36 -37.65
N PHE A 523 -14.88 45.27 -37.47
CA PHE A 523 -14.01 44.71 -38.52
C PHE A 523 -14.80 44.10 -39.70
N LEU A 524 -16.13 44.00 -39.61
CA LEU A 524 -16.95 43.15 -40.49
C LEU A 524 -18.06 43.87 -41.27
N ASN A 525 -18.09 45.21 -41.31
CA ASN A 525 -19.06 45.93 -42.13
C ASN A 525 -18.39 46.80 -43.20
N LYS A 526 -17.87 46.16 -44.25
CA LYS A 526 -18.02 46.49 -45.69
C LYS A 526 -16.99 45.72 -46.55
N PRO A 527 -17.31 45.44 -47.83
CA PRO A 527 -16.82 44.28 -48.59
C PRO A 527 -15.32 44.23 -48.82
#